data_AF-A0A3D5JWA3-F1
#
_entry.id   AF-A0A3D5JWA3-F1
#
_cell.length_a   1.000
_cell.length_b   1.000
_cell.length_c   1.000
_cell.angle_alpha   90.00
_cell.angle_beta   90.00
_cell.angle_gamma   90.00
#
_symmetry.space_group_name_H-M   'P 1'
#
loop_
_entity.id
_entity.type
_entity.pdbx_description
1 polymer ?
#
loop_
_entity_poly.entity_id
_entity_poly.type
_entity_poly.pdbx_seq_one_letter_code
_entity_poly.pdbx_strand_id
1 'polypeptide(L)' 'MIDDARSIHFVGICGTAMASVAAALKERGFAITGSDQGIYPPMSTFLE' A
#
# COMPACT_ATOMS: atom_id res chain seq x y z
N MET A 1 1.98 -17.71 -11.33
CA MET A 1 0.69 -17.02 -11.15
C MET A 1 0.67 -16.51 -9.71
N ILE A 2 0.40 -15.23 -9.48
CA ILE A 2 0.42 -14.63 -8.11
C ILE A 2 -0.73 -15.18 -7.24
N ASP A 3 -1.62 -15.98 -7.84
CA ASP A 3 -2.83 -16.55 -7.27
C ASP A 3 -2.62 -17.43 -6.01
N ASP A 4 -1.41 -17.98 -5.78
CA ASP A 4 -1.07 -18.70 -4.54
C ASP A 4 -0.57 -17.81 -3.39
N ALA A 5 -0.22 -16.55 -3.67
CA ALA A 5 0.34 -15.65 -2.68
C ALA A 5 -0.78 -15.11 -1.78
N ARG A 6 -1.07 -15.76 -0.65
CA ARG A 6 -2.12 -15.32 0.29
C ARG A 6 -1.88 -13.94 0.92
N SER A 7 -0.63 -13.48 0.95
CA SER A 7 -0.24 -12.20 1.56
C SER A 7 0.80 -11.45 0.73
N ILE A 8 0.60 -10.16 0.55
CA ILE A 8 1.50 -9.26 -0.21
C ILE A 8 1.92 -8.11 0.73
N HIS A 9 3.23 -7.88 0.85
CA HIS A 9 3.79 -6.78 1.64
C HIS A 9 4.37 -5.71 0.72
N PHE A 10 3.87 -4.48 0.84
CA PHE A 10 4.35 -3.33 0.08
C PHE A 10 5.40 -2.55 0.88
N VAL A 11 6.51 -2.20 0.24
CA VAL A 11 7.47 -1.22 0.78
C VAL A 11 7.25 0.09 0.01
N GLY A 12 6.91 1.18 0.70
CA GLY A 12 6.50 2.44 0.10
C GLY A 12 5.00 2.52 -0.23
N ILE A 13 4.12 1.98 0.63
CA ILE A 13 2.68 1.89 0.34
C ILE A 13 1.97 3.25 0.28
N CYS A 14 2.51 4.32 0.88
CA CYS A 14 1.93 5.67 0.83
C CYS A 14 2.09 6.35 -0.55
N GLY A 15 2.81 5.75 -1.49
CA GLY A 15 2.81 6.21 -2.88
C GLY A 15 1.42 6.05 -3.52
N THR A 16 0.93 7.09 -4.19
CA THR A 16 -0.41 7.11 -4.82
C THR A 16 -0.63 5.96 -5.82
N ALA A 17 0.40 5.61 -6.59
CA ALA A 17 0.38 4.45 -7.49
C ALA A 17 0.29 3.12 -6.73
N MET A 18 1.09 2.98 -5.66
CA MET A 18 1.16 1.75 -4.86
C MET A 18 -0.13 1.51 -4.06
N ALA A 19 -0.75 2.57 -3.55
CA ALA A 19 -2.04 2.52 -2.89
C ALA A 19 -3.16 2.00 -3.81
N SER A 20 -3.15 2.42 -5.08
CA SER A 20 -4.13 1.98 -6.08
C SER A 20 -4.01 0.47 -6.38
N VAL A 21 -2.77 -0.01 -6.48
CA VAL A 21 -2.49 -1.44 -6.71
C VAL A 21 -2.83 -2.28 -5.47
N ALA A 22 -2.48 -1.79 -4.28
CA ALA A 22 -2.84 -2.42 -3.01
C ALA A 22 -4.36 -2.55 -2.83
N ALA A 23 -5.13 -1.52 -3.20
CA ALA A 23 -6.58 -1.56 -3.16
C ALA A 23 -7.16 -2.63 -4.11
N ALA A 24 -6.71 -2.65 -5.37
CA ALA A 24 -7.17 -3.65 -6.35
C ALA A 24 -6.84 -5.09 -5.94
N LEU A 25 -5.69 -5.32 -5.31
CA LEU A 25 -5.32 -6.64 -4.80
C LEU A 25 -6.12 -7.01 -3.55
N LYS A 26 -6.42 -6.05 -2.68
CA LYS A 26 -7.29 -6.29 -1.52
C LYS A 26 -8.71 -6.71 -1.95
N GLU A 27 -9.26 -6.07 -2.98
CA GLU A 27 -10.57 -6.44 -3.56
C GLU A 27 -10.57 -7.85 -4.16
N ARG A 28 -9.42 -8.33 -4.62
CA ARG A 28 -9.23 -9.70 -5.11
C ARG A 28 -9.03 -10.74 -4.00
N GLY A 29 -9.08 -10.34 -2.74
CA GLY A 29 -8.98 -11.24 -1.58
C GLY A 29 -7.56 -11.49 -1.06
N PHE A 30 -6.58 -10.71 -1.53
CA PHE A 30 -5.20 -10.80 -1.04
C PHE A 30 -5.04 -10.08 0.31
N ALA A 31 -4.29 -10.68 1.24
CA ALA A 31 -3.94 -10.02 2.50
C ALA A 31 -2.83 -9.00 2.26
N ILE A 32 -3.16 -7.72 2.25
CA ILE A 32 -2.20 -6.65 1.98
C ILE A 32 -1.67 -6.04 3.27
N THR A 33 -0.35 -5.97 3.39
CA THR A 33 0.35 -5.24 4.44
C THR A 33 1.31 -4.25 3.80
N GLY A 34 1.71 -3.20 4.53
CA GLY A 34 2.62 -2.20 3.98
C GLY A 34 3.49 -1.56 5.03
N SER A 35 4.71 -1.26 4.64
CA SER A 35 5.68 -0.44 5.37
C SER A 35 5.97 0.78 4.49
N ASP A 36 6.02 1.96 5.08
CA ASP A 36 6.48 3.18 4.42
C ASP A 36 7.47 3.90 5.32
N GLN A 37 8.50 4.51 4.73
CA GLN A 37 9.51 5.27 5.48
C GLN A 37 9.17 6.76 5.61
N GLY A 38 8.14 7.28 4.95
CA GLY A 38 7.87 8.71 5.02
C GLY A 38 6.43 9.11 4.80
N ILE A 39 5.85 9.70 5.84
CA ILE A 39 4.90 10.80 5.68
C ILE A 39 5.70 11.94 5.04
N TYR A 40 5.82 11.95 3.72
CA TYR A 40 6.51 13.04 3.03
C TYR A 40 5.57 14.25 2.90
N PRO A 41 6.07 15.47 3.11
CA PRO A 41 5.30 16.70 2.87
C PRO A 41 4.74 16.67 1.43
N PRO A 42 3.44 16.99 1.22
CA PRO A 42 2.60 17.86 2.05
C PRO A 42 1.64 17.15 3.01
N MET A 43 1.64 15.81 3.11
CA MET A 43 0.67 15.10 3.97
C MET A 43 0.95 15.26 5.47
N SER A 44 2.21 15.52 5.87
CA SER A 44 2.60 15.79 7.25
C SER A 44 2.07 17.13 7.78
N THR A 45 1.95 18.14 6.91
CA THR A 45 1.51 19.50 7.28
C THR A 45 -0.01 19.63 7.31
N PHE A 46 -0.74 18.69 6.71
CA PHE A 46 -2.21 18.71 6.68
C PHE A 46 -2.86 18.12 7.93
N LEU A 47 -2.07 17.50 8.80
CA LEU A 47 -2.50 16.86 10.05
C LEU A 47 -2.04 17.64 11.31
N GLU A 48 -1.42 18.82 11.14
CA GLU A 48 -1.24 19.84 12.19
C GLU A 48 -2.46 20.78 12.25
#